data_AF-A0A4Y2I8M0-F1
#
_entry.id   AF-A0A4Y2I8M0-F1
#
_cell.length_a   1.000
_cell.length_b   1.000
_cell.length_c   1.000
_cell.angle_alpha   90.00
_cell.angle_beta   90.00
_cell.angle_gamma   90.00
#
_symmetry.space_group_name_H-M   'P 1'
#
loop_
_entity.id
_entity.type
_entity.pdbx_description
1 polymer ?
#
loop_
_entity_poly.entity_id
_entity_poly.type
_entity_poly.pdbx_seq_one_letter_code
_entity_poly.pdbx_strand_id
1 'polypeptide(L)'
;MKTSLQLESKSTRKSGKLKSAVSSATNSAAESVKECRKFRLFVRDRKSNLHFLVDGGAGVSIIPATSQNKKKAEYQLYAANGTENSTYGIKVLNLDLGSRRDFQFPFIITDVTKEEHKCKTAIITPFGLYEFNVMSFGWKNAPSTFQRFIHEVLRGLDFVFPYLDDILIASKSNKEHEIHLNLVLERLNTFGLRINISKSVFAVEEIEFLGYLITPQGSRPSPDRVQAIMNYKRPENIQDLRTFLGTLNFYRRYLKDAAKNQALLHEYLKGSKTKDKRKIQWTDEAEKQFEKCKNDLTNATLLSFPNSELPLSLFTDTSDTAIGAVL
;
A
#
# COMPACT_ATOMS: atom_id res chain seq x y z
N MET A 1 -0.27 20.15 16.00
CA MET A 1 -1.48 20.24 15.15
C MET A 1 -1.40 19.27 14.00
N LYS A 2 -2.56 18.81 13.52
CA LYS A 2 -2.67 17.77 12.52
C LYS A 2 -3.71 18.12 11.46
N THR A 3 -3.45 17.67 10.24
CA THR A 3 -4.36 17.76 9.10
C THR A 3 -4.39 16.40 8.41
N SER A 4 -5.57 15.97 7.98
CA SER A 4 -5.73 14.81 7.10
C SER A 4 -6.31 15.27 5.77
N LEU A 5 -5.63 14.93 4.68
CA LEU A 5 -6.09 15.16 3.33
C LEU A 5 -6.46 13.81 2.71
N GLN A 6 -7.59 13.74 2.04
CA GLN A 6 -7.96 12.57 1.25
C GLN A 6 -7.88 12.91 -0.23
N LEU A 7 -7.18 12.09 -1.01
CA LEU A 7 -7.06 12.26 -2.45
C LEU A 7 -8.32 11.76 -3.16
N GLU A 8 -8.66 12.43 -4.26
CA GLU A 8 -9.74 11.97 -5.13
C GLU A 8 -9.18 11.18 -6.30
N SER A 9 -9.68 9.95 -6.46
CA SER A 9 -9.63 9.28 -7.75
C SER A 9 -10.48 10.07 -8.76
N LYS A 10 -9.97 10.28 -9.98
CA LYS A 10 -10.77 10.83 -11.08
C LYS A 10 -11.88 9.84 -11.44
N SER A 11 -13.03 9.96 -10.80
CA SER A 11 -14.30 9.40 -11.27
C SER A 11 -15.11 10.56 -11.85
N THR A 12 -15.09 10.74 -13.18
CA THR A 12 -16.00 11.63 -13.87
C THR A 12 -17.43 11.09 -13.75
N ARG A 13 -18.21 11.63 -12.81
CA ARG A 13 -19.67 11.67 -12.93
C ARG A 13 -20.04 12.83 -13.86
N LYS A 14 -20.66 12.51 -14.99
CA LYS A 14 -21.81 13.25 -15.55
C LYS A 14 -22.44 12.41 -16.66
N SER A 15 -23.68 12.00 -16.43
CA SER A 15 -24.61 11.59 -17.47
C SER A 15 -24.86 12.79 -18.39
N GLY A 16 -24.53 12.67 -19.67
CA GLY A 16 -24.79 13.71 -20.66
C GLY A 16 -24.44 13.21 -22.06
N LYS A 17 -25.41 13.27 -22.96
CA LYS A 17 -25.39 12.78 -24.35
C LYS A 17 -24.15 13.24 -25.15
N LEU A 18 -23.74 12.38 -26.10
CA LEU A 18 -22.73 12.65 -27.12
C LEU A 18 -22.95 14.00 -27.84
N LYS A 19 -21.87 14.78 -28.02
CA LYS A 19 -21.57 15.48 -29.29
C LYS A 19 -20.06 15.59 -29.51
N SER A 20 -19.66 15.49 -30.77
CA SER A 20 -18.29 15.55 -31.28
C SER A 20 -17.71 16.96 -31.24
N ALA A 21 -16.43 17.09 -30.90
CA ALA A 21 -15.55 18.11 -31.49
C ALA A 21 -14.10 17.66 -31.34
N VAL A 22 -13.49 17.31 -32.48
CA VAL A 22 -12.06 17.12 -32.64
C VAL A 22 -11.40 18.51 -32.73
N SER A 23 -10.15 18.57 -32.26
CA SER A 23 -9.12 19.59 -32.42
C SER A 23 -8.87 20.49 -31.20
N SER A 24 -7.57 20.66 -30.89
CA SER A 24 -6.93 21.51 -29.86
C SER A 24 -6.52 20.89 -28.50
N ALA A 25 -5.78 19.76 -28.49
CA ALA A 25 -4.99 19.41 -27.29
C ALA A 25 -3.77 18.50 -27.53
N THR A 26 -3.23 18.40 -28.75
CA THR A 26 -2.19 17.40 -29.06
C THR A 26 -0.75 17.76 -28.66
N ASN A 27 -0.48 18.89 -28.01
CA ASN A 27 0.91 19.32 -27.79
C ASN A 27 1.44 19.27 -26.34
N SER A 28 0.64 18.95 -25.31
CA SER A 28 1.13 19.00 -23.91
C SER A 28 1.39 17.64 -23.24
N ALA A 29 0.93 16.53 -23.82
CA ALA A 29 1.08 15.19 -23.22
C ALA A 29 2.48 14.58 -23.41
N ALA A 30 3.28 15.09 -24.36
CA ALA A 30 4.61 14.56 -24.64
C ALA A 30 5.69 15.05 -23.66
N GLU A 31 5.45 16.17 -22.96
CA GLU A 31 6.41 16.75 -22.00
C GLU A 31 6.37 16.06 -20.63
N SER A 32 5.19 15.64 -20.15
CA SER A 32 5.02 15.04 -18.81
C SER A 32 5.60 13.63 -18.67
N VAL A 33 5.70 12.86 -19.75
CA VAL A 33 6.32 11.51 -19.75
C VAL A 33 7.85 11.60 -19.65
N LYS A 34 8.46 12.72 -20.08
CA LYS A 34 9.92 12.93 -19.97
C LYS A 34 10.36 13.19 -18.52
N GLU A 35 9.53 13.79 -17.67
CA GLU A 35 9.89 14.10 -16.27
C GLU A 35 9.83 12.88 -15.33
N CYS A 36 8.89 11.95 -15.53
CA CYS A 36 8.78 10.73 -14.72
C CYS A 36 9.99 9.75 -14.90
N ARG A 37 10.85 10.00 -15.90
CA ARG A 37 12.11 9.25 -16.08
C ARG A 37 13.21 9.66 -15.09
N LYS A 38 13.10 10.80 -14.39
CA LYS A 38 14.21 11.36 -13.59
C LYS A 38 14.52 10.61 -12.28
N PHE A 39 13.63 9.75 -11.75
CA PHE A 39 13.79 9.18 -10.40
C PHE A 39 13.85 7.64 -10.32
N ARG A 40 13.97 6.97 -11.47
CA ARG A 40 14.26 5.54 -11.54
C ARG A 40 15.76 5.34 -11.71
N LEU A 41 16.34 4.38 -11.00
CA LEU A 41 17.75 4.04 -11.20
C LEU A 41 17.91 3.38 -12.56
N PHE A 42 18.48 4.12 -13.51
CA PHE A 42 18.85 3.60 -14.80
C PHE A 42 20.36 3.45 -14.89
N VAL A 43 20.79 2.32 -15.42
CA VAL A 43 22.17 2.11 -15.83
C VAL A 43 22.23 2.25 -17.35
N ARG A 44 23.14 3.11 -17.83
CA ARG A 44 23.34 3.34 -19.27
C ARG A 44 24.53 2.52 -19.74
N ASP A 45 24.32 1.71 -20.78
CA ASP A 45 25.42 1.12 -21.53
C ASP A 45 26.00 2.17 -22.49
N ARG A 46 27.29 2.47 -22.34
CA ARG A 46 27.98 3.50 -23.12
C ARG A 46 28.15 3.11 -24.59
N LYS A 47 28.18 1.81 -24.91
CA LYS A 47 28.36 1.31 -26.29
C LYS A 47 27.06 1.36 -27.08
N SER A 48 25.99 0.75 -26.59
CA SER A 48 24.71 0.69 -27.30
C SER A 48 23.81 1.90 -27.04
N ASN A 49 24.16 2.74 -26.07
CA ASN A 49 23.33 3.84 -25.57
C ASN A 49 21.97 3.40 -24.97
N LEU A 50 21.81 2.11 -24.71
CA LEU A 50 20.61 1.56 -24.05
C LEU A 50 20.60 1.95 -22.57
N HIS A 51 19.39 2.14 -22.05
CA HIS A 51 19.15 2.44 -20.64
C HIS A 51 18.38 1.29 -20.00
N PHE A 52 18.97 0.69 -18.98
CA PHE A 52 18.41 -0.44 -18.25
C PHE A 52 17.86 0.03 -16.91
N LEU A 53 16.59 -0.26 -16.64
CA LEU A 53 15.98 -0.01 -15.33
C LEU A 53 16.52 -1.05 -14.34
N VAL A 54 17.04 -0.60 -13.20
CA VAL A 54 17.46 -1.47 -12.11
C VAL A 54 16.28 -1.66 -11.14
N ASP A 55 15.79 -2.90 -11.03
CA ASP A 55 14.70 -3.30 -10.12
C ASP A 55 15.18 -4.43 -9.20
N GLY A 56 15.15 -4.20 -7.89
CA GLY A 56 15.57 -5.19 -6.88
C GLY A 56 14.59 -6.35 -6.68
N GLY A 57 13.40 -6.28 -7.27
CA GLY A 57 12.37 -7.34 -7.18
C GLY A 57 12.37 -8.33 -8.35
N ALA A 58 13.23 -8.16 -9.35
CA ALA A 58 13.26 -9.00 -10.55
C ALA A 58 14.23 -10.19 -10.40
N GLY A 59 13.76 -11.41 -10.67
CA GLY A 59 14.60 -12.62 -10.66
C GLY A 59 15.42 -12.85 -11.93
N VAL A 60 15.12 -12.11 -13.01
CA VAL A 60 15.77 -12.22 -14.32
C VAL A 60 15.87 -10.85 -14.99
N SER A 61 16.86 -10.66 -15.87
CA SER A 61 16.99 -9.46 -16.69
C SER A 61 16.34 -9.64 -18.05
N ILE A 62 15.60 -8.62 -18.51
CA ILE A 62 14.78 -8.71 -19.72
C ILE A 62 15.06 -7.58 -20.70
N ILE A 63 14.88 -7.85 -22.00
CA ILE A 63 14.86 -6.84 -23.07
C ILE A 63 13.63 -6.99 -23.96
N PRO A 64 13.13 -5.90 -24.59
CA PRO A 64 11.97 -5.99 -25.47
C PRO A 64 12.23 -6.84 -26.72
N ALA A 65 11.23 -7.62 -27.12
CA ALA A 65 11.24 -8.30 -28.41
C ALA A 65 11.23 -7.30 -29.58
N THR A 66 12.03 -7.59 -30.63
CA THR A 66 12.02 -6.84 -31.90
C THR A 66 11.52 -7.74 -33.03
N SER A 67 11.06 -7.16 -34.14
CA SER A 67 10.55 -7.91 -35.29
C SER A 67 11.56 -8.92 -35.86
N GLN A 68 12.85 -8.70 -35.65
CA GLN A 68 13.94 -9.60 -36.08
C GLN A 68 14.12 -10.83 -35.17
N ASN A 69 13.57 -10.82 -33.94
CA ASN A 69 13.84 -11.82 -32.91
C ASN A 69 12.58 -12.56 -32.44
N LYS A 70 11.47 -12.57 -33.20
CA LYS A 70 10.20 -13.21 -32.80
C LYS A 70 10.15 -14.73 -33.03
N LYS A 71 11.21 -15.47 -32.72
CA LYS A 71 11.18 -16.94 -32.73
C LYS A 71 10.89 -17.44 -31.31
N LYS A 72 9.71 -18.02 -31.10
CA LYS A 72 9.20 -18.41 -29.78
C LYS A 72 10.15 -19.43 -29.13
N ALA A 73 10.57 -19.16 -27.89
CA ALA A 73 11.42 -20.07 -27.11
C ALA A 73 10.57 -20.94 -26.16
N GLU A 74 11.19 -22.00 -25.64
CA GLU A 74 10.52 -23.07 -24.88
C GLU A 74 10.24 -22.70 -23.40
N TYR A 75 10.90 -21.68 -22.86
CA TYR A 75 10.79 -21.28 -21.46
C TYR A 75 9.76 -20.16 -21.24
N GLN A 76 8.96 -20.26 -20.19
CA GLN A 76 7.92 -19.28 -19.84
C GLN A 76 8.41 -18.33 -18.74
N LEU A 77 8.11 -17.04 -18.87
CA LEU A 77 8.38 -16.06 -17.82
C LEU A 77 7.08 -15.60 -17.17
N TYR A 78 7.08 -15.53 -15.85
CA TYR A 78 5.95 -15.01 -15.09
C TYR A 78 6.31 -13.66 -14.48
N ALA A 79 5.47 -12.66 -14.73
CA ALA A 79 5.55 -11.41 -13.99
C ALA A 79 5.15 -11.65 -12.51
N ALA A 80 5.53 -10.75 -11.62
CA ALA A 80 5.25 -10.86 -10.17
C ALA A 80 3.75 -10.99 -9.83
N ASN A 81 2.86 -10.68 -10.77
CA ASN A 81 1.42 -10.86 -10.64
C ASN A 81 0.89 -12.21 -11.18
N GLY A 82 1.78 -13.12 -11.61
CA GLY A 82 1.44 -14.44 -12.17
C GLY A 82 1.14 -14.45 -13.67
N THR A 83 1.29 -13.33 -14.37
CA THR A 83 1.04 -13.25 -15.82
C THR A 83 2.17 -13.92 -16.59
N GLU A 84 1.85 -14.86 -17.48
CA GLU A 84 2.79 -15.45 -18.43
C GLU A 84 3.15 -14.45 -19.53
N ASN A 85 4.44 -14.28 -19.80
CA ASN A 85 4.96 -13.51 -20.92
C ASN A 85 5.65 -14.45 -21.89
N SER A 86 5.37 -14.27 -23.18
CA SER A 86 6.03 -15.02 -24.25
C SER A 86 7.51 -14.65 -24.30
N THR A 87 8.37 -15.65 -24.31
CA THR A 87 9.82 -15.45 -24.44
C THR A 87 10.29 -15.83 -25.84
N TYR A 88 11.35 -15.17 -26.27
CA TYR A 88 11.90 -15.32 -27.61
C TYR A 88 13.41 -15.63 -27.60
N GLY A 89 13.87 -16.26 -26.52
CA GLY A 89 15.25 -16.69 -26.33
C GLY A 89 16.06 -15.76 -25.43
N ILE A 90 17.35 -16.09 -25.29
CA ILE A 90 18.31 -15.34 -24.48
C ILE A 90 19.29 -14.64 -25.41
N LYS A 91 19.55 -13.35 -25.16
CA LYS A 91 20.58 -12.58 -25.82
C LYS A 91 21.61 -12.12 -24.79
N VAL A 92 22.85 -12.52 -24.97
CA VAL A 92 23.97 -11.99 -24.18
C VAL A 92 24.38 -10.65 -24.77
N LEU A 93 24.37 -9.61 -23.94
CA LEU A 93 24.87 -8.29 -24.31
C LEU A 93 26.24 -8.07 -23.66
N ASN A 94 27.16 -7.47 -24.43
CA ASN A 94 28.42 -6.94 -23.91
C ASN A 94 28.17 -5.49 -23.47
N LEU A 95 27.99 -5.26 -22.17
CA LEU A 95 27.66 -3.97 -21.60
C LEU A 95 28.92 -3.22 -21.16
N ASP A 96 29.05 -1.96 -21.59
CA ASP A 96 30.03 -1.02 -21.07
C ASP A 96 29.35 -0.09 -20.05
N LEU A 97 29.55 -0.41 -18.77
CA LEU A 97 28.98 0.36 -17.65
C LEU A 97 29.97 1.38 -17.07
N GLY A 98 31.08 1.68 -17.78
CA GLY A 98 32.13 2.58 -17.30
C GLY A 98 33.16 1.94 -16.38
N SER A 99 33.29 0.60 -16.44
CA SER A 99 34.33 -0.15 -15.72
C SER A 99 35.52 -0.46 -16.63
N ARG A 100 36.63 -0.97 -16.08
CA ARG A 100 37.84 -1.32 -16.85
C ARG A 100 37.64 -2.50 -17.82
N ARG A 101 36.52 -3.23 -17.75
CA ARG A 101 36.19 -4.37 -18.63
C ARG A 101 34.72 -4.35 -19.04
N ASP A 102 34.42 -4.94 -20.19
CA ASP A 102 33.05 -5.19 -20.63
C ASP A 102 32.39 -6.29 -19.80
N PHE A 103 31.11 -6.13 -19.49
CA PHE A 103 30.32 -7.14 -18.80
C PHE A 103 29.45 -7.91 -19.79
N GLN A 104 29.69 -9.21 -19.91
CA GLN A 104 28.77 -10.11 -20.59
C GLN A 104 27.61 -10.44 -19.69
N PHE A 105 26.40 -10.04 -20.08
CA PHE A 105 25.21 -10.27 -19.27
C PHE A 105 24.06 -10.83 -20.12
N PRO A 106 23.45 -11.96 -19.73
CA PRO A 106 22.32 -12.55 -20.44
C PRO A 106 21.02 -11.80 -20.16
N PHE A 107 20.27 -11.51 -21.20
CA PHE A 107 18.92 -10.96 -21.12
C PHE A 107 17.92 -11.88 -21.81
N ILE A 108 16.75 -12.08 -21.19
CA ILE A 108 15.64 -12.79 -21.82
C ILE A 108 14.85 -11.82 -22.70
N ILE A 109 14.59 -12.20 -23.94
CA ILE A 109 13.78 -11.42 -24.87
C ILE A 109 12.30 -11.71 -24.57
N THR A 110 11.53 -10.68 -24.22
CA THR A 110 10.10 -10.80 -23.87
C THR A 110 9.34 -9.52 -24.20
N ASP A 111 8.00 -9.59 -24.26
CA ASP A 111 7.15 -8.41 -24.46
C ASP A 111 7.08 -7.57 -23.17
N VAL A 112 7.25 -6.23 -23.26
CA VAL A 112 7.27 -5.31 -22.11
C VAL A 112 6.48 -4.01 -22.36
N THR A 113 5.23 -3.99 -21.92
CA THR A 113 4.57 -2.93 -21.12
C THR A 113 4.24 -1.53 -21.66
N LYS A 114 3.65 -1.29 -22.85
CA LYS A 114 3.17 0.05 -23.31
C LYS A 114 1.77 -0.02 -23.95
N GLU A 115 0.77 0.76 -23.50
CA GLU A 115 -0.62 0.88 -24.06
C GLU A 115 -1.46 -0.43 -24.16
N GLU A 116 -0.83 -1.54 -24.50
CA GLU A 116 -1.30 -2.92 -24.65
C GLU A 116 -1.84 -3.58 -23.37
N HIS A 117 -1.85 -2.88 -22.24
CA HIS A 117 -2.48 -3.33 -21.00
C HIS A 117 -3.90 -2.80 -20.80
N LYS A 118 -4.32 -1.76 -21.53
CA LYS A 118 -5.69 -1.23 -21.45
C LYS A 118 -6.73 -2.27 -21.83
N CYS A 119 -6.46 -3.09 -22.84
CA CYS A 119 -7.38 -4.16 -23.25
C CYS A 119 -7.61 -5.22 -22.15
N LYS A 120 -6.68 -5.40 -21.21
CA LYS A 120 -6.82 -6.32 -20.07
C LYS A 120 -7.78 -5.80 -19.00
N THR A 121 -8.17 -4.54 -19.11
CA THR A 121 -9.11 -3.86 -18.22
C THR A 121 -10.54 -3.91 -18.73
N ALA A 122 -10.75 -4.56 -19.88
CA ALA A 122 -12.00 -4.51 -20.58
C ALA A 122 -13.14 -5.14 -19.76
N ILE A 123 -14.27 -4.44 -19.70
CA ILE A 123 -15.51 -4.87 -19.09
C ILE A 123 -16.59 -4.97 -20.16
N ILE A 124 -17.44 -6.00 -20.05
CA ILE A 124 -18.59 -6.20 -20.93
C ILE A 124 -19.83 -5.66 -20.21
N THR A 125 -20.58 -4.80 -20.89
CA THR A 125 -21.89 -4.31 -20.46
C THR A 125 -22.94 -4.67 -21.52
N PRO A 126 -24.25 -4.60 -21.21
CA PRO A 126 -25.30 -4.77 -22.22
C PRO A 126 -25.21 -3.79 -23.40
N PHE A 127 -24.42 -2.71 -23.28
CA PHE A 127 -24.25 -1.66 -24.27
C PHE A 127 -22.92 -1.73 -25.03
N GLY A 128 -22.06 -2.72 -24.73
CA GLY A 128 -20.79 -2.93 -25.43
C GLY A 128 -19.61 -3.20 -24.49
N LEU A 129 -18.42 -3.24 -25.10
CA LEU A 129 -17.13 -3.45 -24.46
C LEU A 129 -16.46 -2.11 -24.14
N TYR A 130 -16.01 -1.94 -22.91
CA TYR A 130 -15.36 -0.70 -22.44
C TYR A 130 -14.04 -1.02 -21.73
N GLU A 131 -13.04 -0.15 -21.84
CA GLU A 131 -11.75 -0.28 -21.16
C GLU A 131 -11.43 0.96 -20.30
N PHE A 132 -10.62 0.77 -19.25
CA PHE A 132 -10.18 1.83 -18.36
C PHE A 132 -8.91 2.51 -18.89
N ASN A 133 -8.97 3.84 -19.01
CA ASN A 133 -7.83 4.69 -19.37
C ASN A 133 -6.95 5.08 -18.17
N VAL A 134 -7.41 4.78 -16.96
CA VAL A 134 -6.75 5.11 -15.70
C VAL A 134 -6.73 3.88 -14.81
N MET A 135 -5.87 3.88 -13.78
CA MET A 135 -5.87 2.83 -12.78
C MET A 135 -7.23 2.79 -12.06
N SER A 136 -7.94 1.67 -12.15
CA SER A 136 -9.23 1.48 -11.50
C SER A 136 -9.09 0.76 -10.17
N PHE A 137 -10.07 0.95 -9.29
CA PHE A 137 -10.20 0.16 -8.07
C PHE A 137 -10.42 -1.34 -8.37
N GLY A 138 -10.13 -2.18 -7.38
CA GLY A 138 -10.33 -3.64 -7.45
C GLY A 138 -9.15 -4.42 -8.01
N TRP A 139 -8.11 -3.76 -8.52
CA TRP A 139 -6.91 -4.44 -9.00
C TRP A 139 -5.95 -4.71 -7.85
N LYS A 140 -5.47 -5.96 -7.77
CA LYS A 140 -4.58 -6.42 -6.70
C LYS A 140 -3.36 -5.53 -6.46
N ASN A 141 -2.77 -4.99 -7.53
CA ASN A 141 -1.53 -4.21 -7.45
C ASN A 141 -1.74 -2.69 -7.54
N ALA A 142 -2.99 -2.23 -7.71
CA ALA A 142 -3.28 -0.79 -7.78
C ALA A 142 -2.86 -0.06 -6.49
N PRO A 143 -3.20 -0.55 -5.28
CA PRO A 143 -2.81 0.12 -4.03
C PRO A 143 -1.29 0.27 -3.89
N SER A 144 -0.52 -0.79 -4.17
CA SER A 144 0.94 -0.74 -4.08
C SER A 144 1.57 0.19 -5.10
N THR A 145 1.00 0.27 -6.31
CA THR A 145 1.48 1.18 -7.35
C THR A 145 1.21 2.63 -6.95
N PHE A 146 0.01 2.91 -6.42
CA PHE A 146 -0.36 4.23 -5.96
C PHE A 146 0.45 4.69 -4.74
N GLN A 147 0.67 3.79 -3.76
CA GLN A 147 1.52 4.08 -2.60
C GLN A 147 2.93 4.51 -3.02
N ARG A 148 3.54 3.83 -4.00
CA ARG A 148 4.87 4.19 -4.52
C ARG A 148 4.86 5.59 -5.14
N PHE A 149 3.82 5.91 -5.90
CA PHE A 149 3.65 7.23 -6.49
C PHE A 149 3.51 8.32 -5.43
N ILE A 150 2.65 8.13 -4.43
CA ILE A 150 2.47 9.13 -3.35
C ILE A 150 3.74 9.32 -2.52
N HIS A 151 4.48 8.25 -2.23
CA HIS A 151 5.79 8.38 -1.58
C HIS A 151 6.81 9.16 -2.41
N GLU A 152 6.74 9.06 -3.74
CA GLU A 152 7.60 9.84 -4.63
C GLU A 152 7.21 11.32 -4.62
N VAL A 153 5.91 11.62 -4.72
CA VAL A 153 5.38 13.00 -4.66
C VAL A 153 5.84 13.69 -3.38
N LEU A 154 5.63 13.04 -2.23
CA LEU A 154 5.87 13.61 -0.90
C LEU A 154 7.29 13.37 -0.36
N ARG A 155 8.20 12.87 -1.21
CA ARG A 155 9.58 12.56 -0.80
C ARG A 155 10.28 13.80 -0.23
N GLY A 156 10.98 13.59 0.89
CA GLY A 156 11.76 14.63 1.59
C GLY A 156 10.92 15.51 2.51
N LEU A 157 9.66 15.15 2.79
CA LEU A 157 8.82 15.82 3.78
C LEU A 157 8.64 14.89 4.99
N ASP A 158 9.45 15.09 6.03
CA ASP A 158 9.49 14.19 7.20
C ASP A 158 8.28 14.35 8.14
N PHE A 159 7.49 15.41 7.94
CA PHE A 159 6.28 15.72 8.72
C PHE A 159 4.99 15.15 8.11
N VAL A 160 5.11 14.32 7.05
CA VAL A 160 3.98 13.79 6.28
C VAL A 160 3.97 12.26 6.31
N PHE A 161 2.80 11.69 6.58
CA PHE A 161 2.58 10.26 6.69
C PHE A 161 1.49 9.83 5.69
N PRO A 162 1.87 9.50 4.45
CA PRO A 162 0.92 9.05 3.44
C PRO A 162 0.62 7.55 3.54
N TYR A 163 -0.67 7.21 3.43
CA TYR A 163 -1.15 5.84 3.28
C TYR A 163 -2.27 5.78 2.25
N LEU A 164 -1.97 5.22 1.09
CA LEU A 164 -2.82 5.19 -0.09
C LEU A 164 -3.34 6.60 -0.41
N ASP A 165 -4.65 6.79 -0.35
CA ASP A 165 -5.32 8.05 -0.66
C ASP A 165 -5.33 9.02 0.53
N ASP A 166 -4.96 8.57 1.74
CA ASP A 166 -5.01 9.40 2.96
C ASP A 166 -3.61 9.94 3.31
N ILE A 167 -3.51 11.24 3.55
CA ILE A 167 -2.26 11.94 3.88
C ILE A 167 -2.42 12.65 5.22
N LEU A 168 -1.67 12.19 6.23
CA LEU A 168 -1.59 12.87 7.52
C LEU A 168 -0.40 13.84 7.54
N ILE A 169 -0.63 15.06 7.99
CA ILE A 169 0.38 16.11 8.18
C ILE A 169 0.40 16.46 9.67
N ALA A 170 1.58 16.46 10.29
CA ALA A 170 1.73 16.80 11.70
C ALA A 170 2.82 17.86 11.91
N SER A 171 2.54 18.87 12.74
CA SER A 171 3.47 19.97 13.05
C SER A 171 3.41 20.36 14.53
N LYS A 172 4.46 20.99 15.05
CA LYS A 172 4.54 21.37 16.47
C LYS A 172 3.75 22.64 16.78
N SER A 173 3.71 23.60 15.84
CA SER A 173 3.01 24.89 16.01
C SER A 173 2.08 25.25 14.85
N ASN A 174 1.21 26.25 15.05
CA ASN A 174 0.26 26.74 14.03
C ASN A 174 0.99 27.31 12.82
N LYS A 175 1.99 28.16 13.09
CA LYS A 175 2.81 28.81 12.06
C LYS A 175 3.57 27.79 11.21
N GLU A 176 4.18 26.81 11.86
CA GLU A 176 4.85 25.70 11.17
C GLU A 176 3.85 24.86 10.37
N HIS A 177 2.64 24.64 10.89
CA HIS A 177 1.62 23.86 10.22
C HIS A 177 1.14 24.50 8.91
N GLU A 178 0.98 25.82 8.90
CA GLU A 178 0.64 26.57 7.69
C GLU A 178 1.71 26.41 6.60
N ILE A 179 2.99 26.51 6.97
CA ILE A 179 4.11 26.29 6.05
C ILE A 179 4.10 24.84 5.52
N HIS A 180 3.97 23.86 6.42
CA HIS A 180 3.92 22.43 6.05
C HIS A 180 2.75 22.11 5.12
N LEU A 181 1.58 22.66 5.41
CA LEU A 181 0.38 22.48 4.59
C LEU A 181 0.59 23.07 3.20
N ASN A 182 1.11 24.29 3.10
CA ASN A 182 1.39 24.94 1.80
C ASN A 182 2.38 24.12 0.96
N LEU A 183 3.46 23.62 1.56
CA LEU A 183 4.43 22.76 0.87
C LEU A 183 3.79 21.47 0.33
N VAL A 184 2.91 20.84 1.11
CA VAL A 184 2.21 19.62 0.67
C VAL A 184 1.24 19.95 -0.46
N LEU A 185 0.43 21.00 -0.34
CA LEU A 185 -0.53 21.41 -1.37
C LEU A 185 0.15 21.79 -2.68
N GLU A 186 1.27 22.52 -2.61
CA GLU A 186 2.08 22.85 -3.78
C GLU A 186 2.59 21.57 -4.46
N ARG A 187 3.14 20.63 -3.69
CA ARG A 187 3.65 19.35 -4.21
C ARG A 187 2.53 18.55 -4.87
N LEU A 188 1.36 18.44 -4.24
CA LEU A 188 0.20 17.77 -4.81
C LEU A 188 -0.23 18.43 -6.13
N ASN A 189 -0.25 19.77 -6.18
CA ASN A 189 -0.60 20.52 -7.37
C ASN A 189 0.41 20.31 -8.52
N THR A 190 1.71 20.34 -8.25
CA THR A 190 2.77 20.09 -9.25
C THR A 190 2.61 18.72 -9.91
N PHE A 191 2.23 17.69 -9.14
CA PHE A 191 2.02 16.34 -9.65
C PHE A 191 0.58 16.08 -10.14
N GLY A 192 -0.27 17.12 -10.19
CA GLY A 192 -1.63 17.05 -10.72
C GLY A 192 -2.61 16.25 -9.85
N LEU A 193 -2.31 16.09 -8.57
CA LEU A 193 -3.17 15.45 -7.58
C LEU A 193 -4.23 16.42 -7.06
N ARG A 194 -5.39 15.88 -6.68
CA ARG A 194 -6.51 16.64 -6.14
C ARG A 194 -6.92 16.09 -4.78
N ILE A 195 -7.23 17.01 -3.88
CA ILE A 195 -7.77 16.70 -2.56
C ILE A 195 -9.30 16.78 -2.57
N ASN A 196 -9.94 15.88 -1.83
CA ASN A 196 -11.34 15.95 -1.51
C ASN A 196 -11.52 16.89 -0.32
N ILE A 197 -11.96 18.12 -0.57
CA ILE A 197 -12.12 19.11 0.50
C ILE A 197 -13.17 18.68 1.52
N SER A 198 -14.29 18.06 1.09
CA SER A 198 -15.38 17.69 2.01
C SER A 198 -15.03 16.53 2.95
N LYS A 199 -13.99 15.77 2.65
CA LYS A 199 -13.47 14.69 3.51
C LYS A 199 -12.13 15.02 4.17
N SER A 200 -11.57 16.20 3.89
CA SER A 200 -10.33 16.66 4.51
C SER A 200 -10.63 17.38 5.82
N VAL A 201 -9.76 17.21 6.80
CA VAL A 201 -9.86 17.84 8.13
C VAL A 201 -8.59 18.63 8.36
N PHE A 202 -8.71 19.93 8.64
CA PHE A 202 -7.58 20.86 8.68
C PHE A 202 -7.34 21.40 10.10
N ALA A 203 -6.05 21.53 10.44
CA ALA A 203 -5.55 22.27 11.61
C ALA A 203 -6.26 21.93 12.95
N VAL A 204 -6.42 20.64 13.24
CA VAL A 204 -7.02 20.14 14.49
C VAL A 204 -5.95 19.64 15.46
N GLU A 205 -6.29 19.55 16.75
CA GLU A 205 -5.39 18.98 17.77
C GLU A 205 -5.39 17.44 17.75
N GLU A 206 -6.57 16.88 17.53
CA GLU A 206 -6.84 15.45 17.46
C GLU A 206 -7.58 15.08 16.17
N ILE A 207 -7.23 13.93 15.60
CA ILE A 207 -7.75 13.49 14.31
C ILE A 207 -7.82 11.97 14.22
N GLU A 208 -8.84 11.45 13.54
CA GLU A 208 -8.89 10.04 13.19
C GLU A 208 -8.13 9.77 11.90
N PHE A 209 -7.27 8.75 11.91
CA PHE A 209 -6.48 8.35 10.76
C PHE A 209 -6.24 6.83 10.81
N LEU A 210 -6.60 6.12 9.73
CA LEU A 210 -6.44 4.67 9.58
C LEU A 210 -7.01 3.82 10.73
N GLY A 211 -8.09 4.28 11.37
CA GLY A 211 -8.72 3.57 12.49
C GLY A 211 -8.05 3.81 13.86
N TYR A 212 -7.20 4.82 13.95
CA TYR A 212 -6.60 5.32 15.19
C TYR A 212 -7.03 6.77 15.43
N LEU A 213 -7.22 7.14 16.70
CA LEU A 213 -7.30 8.52 17.11
C LEU A 213 -5.89 9.00 17.49
N ILE A 214 -5.43 10.06 16.83
CA ILE A 214 -4.11 10.63 17.01
C ILE A 214 -4.25 11.95 17.78
N THR A 215 -3.77 12.01 19.02
CA THR A 215 -3.82 13.19 19.91
C THR A 215 -2.42 13.80 20.10
N PRO A 216 -2.25 14.98 20.71
CA PRO A 216 -0.92 15.53 20.98
C PRO A 216 -0.05 14.63 21.87
N GLN A 217 -0.68 13.85 22.76
CA GLN A 217 -0.01 12.98 23.72
C GLN A 217 0.39 11.63 23.14
N GLY A 218 -0.29 11.17 22.07
CA GLY A 218 -0.06 9.85 21.52
C GLY A 218 -1.14 9.39 20.55
N SER A 219 -1.27 8.08 20.44
CA SER A 219 -2.30 7.42 19.64
C SER A 219 -3.07 6.39 20.46
N ARG A 220 -4.32 6.15 20.08
CA ARG A 220 -5.16 5.08 20.60
C ARG A 220 -6.09 4.56 19.51
N PRO A 221 -6.68 3.36 19.63
CA PRO A 221 -7.73 2.89 18.73
C PRO A 221 -8.88 3.91 18.66
N SER A 222 -9.47 4.12 17.48
CA SER A 222 -10.58 5.08 17.37
C SER A 222 -11.82 4.58 18.13
N PRO A 223 -12.61 5.49 18.77
CA PRO A 223 -13.78 5.11 19.55
C PRO A 223 -14.78 4.22 18.79
N ASP A 224 -15.01 4.52 17.51
CA ASP A 224 -15.90 3.74 16.64
C ASP A 224 -15.43 2.29 16.47
N ARG A 225 -14.10 2.08 16.38
CA ARG A 225 -13.50 0.74 16.24
C ARG A 225 -13.56 -0.03 17.55
N VAL A 226 -13.35 0.66 18.68
CA VAL A 226 -13.54 0.08 20.02
C VAL A 226 -14.99 -0.35 20.19
N GLN A 227 -15.96 0.51 19.85
CA GLN A 227 -17.38 0.20 19.97
C GLN A 227 -17.80 -0.97 19.07
N ALA A 228 -17.29 -1.03 17.84
CA ALA A 228 -17.56 -2.14 16.93
C ALA A 228 -17.07 -3.49 17.50
N ILE A 229 -15.95 -3.51 18.21
CA ILE A 229 -15.39 -4.71 18.84
C ILE A 229 -16.14 -5.07 20.12
N MET A 230 -16.56 -4.07 20.91
CA MET A 230 -17.43 -4.28 22.06
C MET A 230 -18.79 -4.88 21.68
N ASN A 231 -19.33 -4.46 20.54
CA ASN A 231 -20.59 -4.98 20.00
C ASN A 231 -20.41 -6.24 19.14
N TYR A 232 -19.18 -6.77 19.05
CA TYR A 232 -18.89 -7.93 18.21
C TYR A 232 -19.59 -9.17 18.77
N LYS A 233 -20.40 -9.81 17.93
CA LYS A 233 -21.15 -11.02 18.31
C LYS A 233 -20.19 -12.18 18.56
N ARG A 234 -20.54 -13.04 19.53
CA ARG A 234 -19.76 -14.25 19.82
C ARG A 234 -19.55 -15.08 18.55
N PRO A 235 -18.29 -15.38 18.15
CA PRO A 235 -18.01 -16.18 16.97
C PRO A 235 -18.63 -17.58 17.04
N GLU A 236 -19.36 -17.99 15.99
CA GLU A 236 -20.01 -19.31 15.96
C GLU A 236 -19.07 -20.41 15.44
N ASN A 237 -18.13 -20.03 14.58
CA ASN A 237 -17.23 -20.94 13.89
C ASN A 237 -15.79 -20.42 13.83
N ILE A 238 -14.87 -21.30 13.44
CA ILE A 238 -13.43 -21.02 13.34
C ILE A 238 -13.10 -19.85 12.41
N GLN A 239 -13.85 -19.65 11.33
CA GLN A 239 -13.65 -18.53 10.42
C GLN A 239 -13.99 -17.19 11.09
N ASP A 240 -15.09 -17.13 11.84
CA ASP A 240 -15.50 -15.93 12.58
C ASP A 240 -14.51 -15.61 13.70
N LEU A 241 -14.03 -16.64 14.43
CA LEU A 241 -13.05 -16.46 15.50
C LEU A 241 -11.71 -15.97 14.95
N ARG A 242 -11.27 -16.49 13.80
CA ARG A 242 -10.06 -16.01 13.12
C ARG A 242 -10.20 -14.56 12.70
N THR A 243 -11.38 -14.15 12.23
CA THR A 243 -11.66 -12.76 11.84
C THR A 243 -11.62 -11.83 13.07
N PHE A 244 -12.24 -12.26 14.17
CA PHE A 244 -12.21 -11.54 15.45
C PHE A 244 -10.77 -11.37 15.97
N LEU A 245 -10.00 -12.45 16.06
CA LEU A 245 -8.61 -12.42 16.52
C LEU A 245 -7.71 -11.61 15.57
N GLY A 246 -7.95 -11.66 14.26
CA GLY A 246 -7.25 -10.80 13.30
C GLY A 246 -7.52 -9.32 13.53
N THR A 247 -8.78 -8.97 13.84
CA THR A 247 -9.19 -7.59 14.15
C THR A 247 -8.55 -7.12 15.46
N LEU A 248 -8.53 -7.96 16.51
CA LEU A 248 -7.83 -7.63 17.75
C LEU A 248 -6.31 -7.48 17.56
N ASN A 249 -5.71 -8.34 16.74
CA ASN A 249 -4.26 -8.28 16.49
C ASN A 249 -3.83 -7.02 15.73
N PHE A 250 -4.71 -6.39 14.96
CA PHE A 250 -4.46 -5.06 14.39
C PHE A 250 -4.17 -4.00 15.47
N TYR A 251 -4.78 -4.16 16.66
CA TYR A 251 -4.59 -3.28 17.82
C TYR A 251 -3.64 -3.86 18.88
N ARG A 252 -2.93 -4.96 18.60
CA ARG A 252 -2.10 -5.70 19.56
C ARG A 252 -1.16 -4.84 20.40
N ARG A 253 -0.55 -3.81 19.80
CA ARG A 253 0.39 -2.91 20.48
C ARG A 253 -0.23 -2.11 21.63
N TYR A 254 -1.55 -1.92 21.62
CA TYR A 254 -2.30 -1.17 22.64
C TYR A 254 -2.82 -2.09 23.76
N LEU A 255 -2.68 -3.42 23.59
CA LEU A 255 -3.21 -4.44 24.47
C LEU A 255 -2.08 -5.00 25.34
N LYS A 256 -2.17 -4.78 26.65
CA LYS A 256 -1.26 -5.39 27.61
C LYS A 256 -1.45 -6.92 27.64
N ASP A 257 -0.34 -7.67 27.65
CA ASP A 257 -0.34 -9.13 27.74
C ASP A 257 -1.20 -9.84 26.67
N ALA A 258 -1.32 -9.25 25.48
CA ALA A 258 -2.19 -9.73 24.41
C ALA A 258 -1.98 -11.21 24.06
N ALA A 259 -0.73 -11.68 24.06
CA ALA A 259 -0.40 -13.09 23.80
C ALA A 259 -1.05 -14.03 24.83
N LYS A 260 -0.89 -13.71 26.12
CA LYS A 260 -1.41 -14.50 27.23
C LYS A 260 -2.94 -14.49 27.24
N ASN A 261 -3.55 -13.32 27.01
CA ASN A 261 -5.00 -13.19 26.99
C ASN A 261 -5.62 -13.88 25.76
N GLN A 262 -4.95 -13.92 24.61
CA GLN A 262 -5.51 -14.55 23.41
C GLN A 262 -5.18 -16.05 23.31
N ALA A 263 -4.29 -16.58 24.18
CA ALA A 263 -3.79 -17.96 24.09
C ALA A 263 -4.89 -19.02 24.02
N LEU A 264 -5.86 -18.97 24.94
CA LEU A 264 -6.97 -19.92 24.98
C LEU A 264 -7.81 -19.89 23.69
N LEU A 265 -8.04 -18.70 23.14
CA LEU A 265 -8.79 -18.56 21.89
C LEU A 265 -7.98 -19.05 20.68
N HIS A 266 -6.65 -18.93 20.72
CA HIS A 266 -5.76 -19.47 19.69
C HIS A 266 -5.71 -21.00 19.68
N GLU A 267 -5.95 -21.67 20.81
CA GLU A 267 -6.02 -23.14 20.86
C GLU A 267 -7.11 -23.69 19.91
N TYR A 268 -8.26 -23.04 19.83
CA TYR A 268 -9.32 -23.41 18.89
C TYR A 268 -8.89 -23.32 17.41
N LEU A 269 -7.90 -22.49 17.09
CA LEU A 269 -7.37 -22.34 15.73
C LEU A 269 -6.31 -23.40 15.38
N LYS A 270 -5.81 -24.19 16.32
CA LYS A 270 -4.80 -25.22 16.03
C LYS A 270 -5.36 -26.27 15.06
N GLY A 271 -4.57 -26.62 14.05
CA GLY A 271 -4.97 -27.57 13.00
C GLY A 271 -6.09 -27.06 12.06
N SER A 272 -6.49 -25.80 12.16
CA SER A 272 -7.54 -25.24 11.30
C SER A 272 -7.05 -24.98 9.88
N LYS A 273 -7.93 -25.19 8.89
CA LYS A 273 -7.66 -24.88 7.48
C LYS A 273 -8.18 -23.48 7.10
N THR A 274 -7.75 -22.98 5.95
CA THR A 274 -8.29 -21.76 5.34
C THR A 274 -9.79 -21.94 5.07
N LYS A 275 -10.62 -20.98 5.49
CA LYS A 275 -12.09 -21.04 5.40
C LYS A 275 -12.74 -22.21 6.17
N ASP A 276 -12.10 -22.69 7.23
CA ASP A 276 -12.68 -23.67 8.15
C ASP A 276 -13.90 -23.07 8.88
N LYS A 277 -15.07 -23.69 8.68
CA LYS A 277 -16.37 -23.29 9.27
C LYS A 277 -16.84 -24.25 10.37
N ARG A 278 -15.96 -25.09 10.92
CA ARG A 278 -16.31 -25.93 12.07
C ARG A 278 -16.83 -25.06 13.21
N LYS A 279 -17.90 -25.53 13.86
CA LYS A 279 -18.47 -24.84 15.03
C LYS A 279 -17.51 -24.92 16.21
N ILE A 280 -17.46 -23.84 16.98
CA ILE A 280 -16.66 -23.78 18.20
C ILE A 280 -17.47 -24.37 19.36
N GLN A 281 -16.87 -25.29 20.09
CA GLN A 281 -17.38 -25.73 21.38
C GLN A 281 -16.90 -24.75 22.44
N TRP A 282 -17.73 -23.75 22.72
CA TRP A 282 -17.44 -22.74 23.74
C TRP A 282 -17.52 -23.37 25.13
N THR A 283 -16.43 -23.24 25.90
CA THR A 283 -16.45 -23.46 27.35
C THR A 283 -16.67 -22.14 28.07
N ASP A 284 -17.06 -22.20 29.34
CA ASP A 284 -17.25 -21.00 30.17
C ASP A 284 -15.96 -20.19 30.29
N GLU A 285 -14.79 -20.85 30.31
CA GLU A 285 -13.48 -20.19 30.32
C GLU A 285 -13.22 -19.45 29.01
N ALA A 286 -13.55 -20.06 27.87
CA ALA A 286 -13.38 -19.45 26.56
C ALA A 286 -14.28 -18.21 26.43
N GLU A 287 -15.53 -18.28 26.89
CA GLU A 287 -16.46 -17.15 26.85
C GLU A 287 -15.99 -15.99 27.76
N LYS A 288 -15.53 -16.30 28.97
CA LYS A 288 -14.88 -15.30 29.85
C LYS A 288 -13.67 -14.66 29.17
N GLN A 289 -12.85 -15.45 28.48
CA GLN A 289 -11.66 -14.95 27.81
C GLN A 289 -11.99 -14.08 26.59
N PHE A 290 -13.06 -14.42 25.86
CA PHE A 290 -13.59 -13.61 24.76
C PHE A 290 -14.06 -12.22 25.25
N GLU A 291 -14.88 -12.17 26.31
CA GLU A 291 -15.32 -10.90 26.88
C GLU A 291 -14.16 -10.10 27.49
N LYS A 292 -13.17 -10.77 28.10
CA LYS A 292 -11.93 -10.12 28.54
C LYS A 292 -11.18 -9.46 27.38
N CYS A 293 -11.02 -10.15 26.24
CA CYS A 293 -10.33 -9.57 25.08
C CYS A 293 -11.06 -8.34 24.51
N LYS A 294 -12.40 -8.29 24.58
CA LYS A 294 -13.18 -7.11 24.21
C LYS A 294 -12.91 -5.95 25.17
N ASN A 295 -12.94 -6.22 26.47
CA ASN A 295 -12.67 -5.22 27.52
C ASN A 295 -11.22 -4.71 27.50
N ASP A 296 -10.24 -5.54 27.16
CA ASP A 296 -8.83 -5.14 27.04
C ASP A 296 -8.66 -4.01 26.00
N LEU A 297 -9.45 -4.03 24.93
CA LEU A 297 -9.40 -2.98 23.91
C LEU A 297 -10.10 -1.69 24.36
N THR A 298 -11.15 -1.77 25.16
CA THR A 298 -11.77 -0.58 25.78
C THR A 298 -10.80 0.11 26.72
N ASN A 299 -9.98 -0.68 27.42
CA ASN A 299 -8.90 -0.20 28.27
C ASN A 299 -7.56 -0.09 27.53
N ALA A 300 -7.60 0.10 26.20
CA ALA A 300 -6.41 0.23 25.38
C ALA A 300 -5.50 1.33 25.92
N THR A 301 -4.22 0.99 26.09
CA THR A 301 -3.22 1.92 26.63
C THR A 301 -2.94 3.03 25.63
N LEU A 302 -2.86 4.29 26.06
CA LEU A 302 -2.38 5.38 25.22
C LEU A 302 -0.90 5.15 24.89
N LEU A 303 -0.56 5.04 23.61
CA LEU A 303 0.84 4.94 23.18
C LEU A 303 1.36 6.31 22.79
N SER A 304 2.37 6.80 23.50
CA SER A 304 3.07 8.04 23.17
C SER A 304 3.90 7.89 21.89
N PHE A 305 4.19 9.01 21.24
CA PHE A 305 5.11 9.02 20.10
C PHE A 305 6.56 8.91 20.60
N PRO A 306 7.43 8.18 19.89
CA PRO A 306 8.86 8.12 20.23
C PRO A 306 9.46 9.52 20.26
N ASN A 307 10.15 9.86 21.35
CA ASN A 307 10.94 11.08 21.45
C ASN A 307 12.41 10.73 21.24
N SER A 308 13.00 11.23 20.15
CA SER A 308 14.41 10.99 19.80
C SER A 308 15.41 11.60 20.80
N GLU A 309 14.97 12.50 21.65
CA GLU A 309 15.81 13.17 22.67
C GLU A 309 15.88 12.38 23.99
N LEU A 310 15.06 11.34 24.16
CA LEU A 310 15.00 10.55 25.39
C LEU A 310 15.61 9.16 25.18
N PRO A 311 16.26 8.58 26.20
CA PRO A 311 16.71 7.20 26.14
C PRO A 311 15.51 6.24 26.09
N LEU A 312 15.61 5.23 25.22
CA LEU A 312 14.62 4.16 25.13
C LEU A 312 14.91 3.09 26.19
N SER A 313 13.87 2.62 26.88
CA SER A 313 13.96 1.50 27.83
C SER A 313 13.10 0.35 27.33
N LEU A 314 13.72 -0.81 27.11
CA LEU A 314 13.01 -2.02 26.70
C LEU A 314 12.89 -2.96 27.91
N PHE A 315 11.66 -3.25 28.31
CA PHE A 315 11.37 -4.26 29.33
C PHE A 315 10.88 -5.53 28.64
N THR A 316 11.55 -6.64 28.90
CA THR A 316 11.19 -7.94 28.33
C THR A 316 10.93 -8.95 29.43
N ASP A 317 9.94 -9.80 29.23
CA ASP A 317 9.65 -10.94 30.09
C ASP A 317 9.27 -12.15 29.24
N THR A 318 9.55 -13.34 29.73
CA THR A 318 9.29 -14.59 29.02
C THR A 318 8.79 -15.66 29.99
N SER A 319 7.86 -16.47 29.51
CA SER A 319 7.39 -17.69 30.18
C SER A 319 7.41 -18.85 29.19
N ASP A 320 7.15 -20.07 29.67
CA ASP A 320 7.08 -21.27 28.83
C ASP A 320 6.02 -21.19 27.72
N THR A 321 5.09 -20.24 27.82
CA THR A 321 3.94 -20.13 26.90
C THR A 321 3.85 -18.80 26.16
N ALA A 322 4.56 -17.75 26.59
CA ALA A 322 4.45 -16.41 26.02
C ALA A 322 5.70 -15.56 26.23
N ILE A 323 5.99 -14.71 25.24
CA ILE A 323 7.01 -13.65 25.31
C ILE A 323 6.27 -12.30 25.33
N GLY A 324 6.69 -11.41 26.23
CA GLY A 324 6.21 -10.05 26.36
C GLY A 324 7.35 -9.05 26.24
N ALA A 325 7.09 -7.93 25.58
CA ALA A 325 8.01 -6.81 25.55
C ALA A 325 7.22 -5.50 25.56
N VAL A 326 7.75 -4.50 26.26
CA VAL A 326 7.23 -3.13 26.28
C VAL A 326 8.41 -2.19 26.02
N LEU A 327 8.25 -1.33 25.02
CA LEU A 327 9.16 -0.26 24.65
C LEU A 327 8.51 1.09 24.98
#